data_AF-A0A2G8S895-F1
#
_entry.id   AF-A0A2G8S895-F1
#
_cell.length_a   1.000
_cell.length_b   1.000
_cell.length_c   1.000
_cell.angle_alpha   90.00
_cell.angle_beta   90.00
_cell.angle_gamma   90.00
#
_symmetry.space_group_name_H-M   'P 1'
#
loop_
_entity.id
_entity.type
_entity.pdbx_description
1 polymer ?
#
loop_
_entity_poly.entity_id
_entity_poly.type
_entity_poly.pdbx_seq_one_letter_code
_entity_poly.pdbx_strand_id
1 'polypeptide(L)'
;MPSPSTSGCREVQVLSSHGTSSEKFAKPDSHAFEVVHDHGSDQPREHSVVLDGRTHRTRWRTIDSAKYIPASIFPAVYVVHRLYRNYRPRRLPTLTSLTLLELYAAAATPVLVRCLAFADAGDAIRDKDRHTIVFAGRRLRRLLKLDASLHQSFRSLDATLSQTPAGREVQARLRWLREGEDRSGNIIQRVVWWYRHPAWTDQSIWNGVAMLMLGEYRRKPGDTQPPVKTSRRDWDLCVTYMTTFTRLSQIEEWREKARNLFAASLPVSWLARFSGRPLLYLPMSAVQRLLLGTFLYADWASTAGMFQYVRRIRDKATFARLVTAVFGDFEKELLDAKLPNDEGIRTVMGWFE
;
A
#
# COMPACT_ATOMS: atom_id res chain seq x y z
N MET A 1 41.36 -11.12 -45.84
CA MET A 1 41.61 -11.94 -44.64
C MET A 1 42.10 -11.04 -43.51
N PRO A 2 41.28 -10.85 -42.47
CA PRO A 2 41.79 -10.61 -41.13
C PRO A 2 41.18 -11.58 -40.10
N SER A 3 42.01 -11.92 -39.12
CA SER A 3 41.83 -12.92 -38.07
C SER A 3 40.75 -12.56 -37.05
N PRO A 4 40.12 -13.54 -36.37
CA PRO A 4 39.13 -13.29 -35.33
C PRO A 4 39.78 -13.12 -33.96
N SER A 5 39.33 -12.11 -33.21
CA SER A 5 39.64 -11.91 -31.80
C SER A 5 38.78 -12.82 -30.93
N THR A 6 39.45 -13.60 -30.07
CA THR A 6 38.87 -14.55 -29.15
C THR A 6 38.30 -13.88 -27.90
N SER A 7 37.10 -14.35 -27.54
CA SER A 7 36.30 -13.96 -26.38
C SER A 7 36.93 -14.50 -25.09
N GLY A 8 37.13 -13.65 -24.09
CA GLY A 8 37.53 -14.04 -22.73
C GLY A 8 36.31 -14.44 -21.89
N CYS A 9 36.15 -15.75 -21.66
CA CYS A 9 35.28 -16.27 -20.61
C CYS A 9 35.97 -16.10 -19.25
N ARG A 10 35.32 -15.40 -18.32
CA ARG A 10 35.73 -15.35 -16.90
C ARG A 10 35.03 -16.48 -16.15
N GLU A 11 35.84 -17.46 -15.78
CA GLU A 11 35.51 -18.59 -14.92
C GLU A 11 35.42 -18.10 -13.46
N VAL A 12 34.29 -18.34 -12.80
CA VAL A 12 34.09 -18.01 -11.38
C VAL A 12 34.46 -19.25 -10.57
N GLN A 13 35.63 -19.19 -9.92
CA GLN A 13 36.10 -20.20 -8.98
C GLN A 13 35.20 -20.25 -7.74
N VAL A 14 34.66 -21.44 -7.48
CA VAL A 14 33.95 -21.79 -6.25
C VAL A 14 34.98 -22.16 -5.19
N LEU A 15 35.16 -21.28 -4.20
CA LEU A 15 35.94 -21.55 -3.00
C LEU A 15 35.15 -22.49 -2.09
N SER A 16 35.58 -23.75 -2.08
CA SER A 16 35.32 -24.74 -1.03
C SER A 16 36.26 -24.46 0.14
N SER A 17 35.72 -24.26 1.34
CA SER A 17 36.51 -24.29 2.58
C SER A 17 35.81 -25.15 3.64
N HIS A 18 36.51 -26.22 3.99
CA HIS A 18 36.28 -27.15 5.08
C HIS A 18 36.01 -26.50 6.44
N GLY A 19 35.26 -27.21 7.29
CA GLY A 19 35.16 -26.90 8.71
C GLY A 19 34.14 -27.75 9.49
N THR A 20 34.15 -29.08 9.33
CA THR A 20 33.42 -29.98 10.24
C THR A 20 34.30 -30.31 11.43
N SER A 21 34.10 -29.63 12.56
CA SER A 21 34.53 -30.10 13.86
C SER A 21 33.30 -30.53 14.65
N SER A 22 33.29 -31.82 14.99
CA SER A 22 32.30 -32.51 15.78
C SER A 22 32.62 -32.27 17.26
N GLU A 23 31.80 -31.47 17.96
CA GLU A 23 31.86 -31.40 19.41
C GLU A 23 30.60 -31.93 20.06
N LYS A 24 30.88 -32.72 21.09
CA LYS A 24 30.04 -33.70 21.77
C LYS A 24 28.94 -33.03 22.59
N PHE A 25 27.77 -33.67 22.58
CA PHE A 25 26.74 -33.54 23.59
C PHE A 25 27.31 -33.77 25.00
N ALA A 26 27.09 -32.80 25.89
CA ALA A 26 27.09 -32.99 27.34
C ALA A 26 25.87 -32.26 27.94
N LYS A 27 25.22 -32.94 28.89
CA LYS A 27 23.97 -32.58 29.57
C LYS A 27 24.07 -31.28 30.37
N PRO A 28 22.93 -30.61 30.67
CA PRO A 28 22.87 -29.48 31.57
C PRO A 28 22.79 -29.94 33.03
N ASP A 29 23.70 -29.43 33.87
CA ASP A 29 23.58 -29.54 35.32
C ASP A 29 22.66 -28.46 35.87
N SER A 30 21.72 -28.96 36.65
CA SER A 30 20.75 -28.29 37.50
C SER A 30 21.39 -27.73 38.77
N HIS A 31 21.29 -26.42 39.01
CA HIS A 31 21.36 -25.75 40.32
C HIS A 31 20.89 -24.30 40.12
N ALA A 32 20.18 -23.61 41.01
CA ALA A 32 19.50 -23.92 42.25
C ALA A 32 18.50 -22.76 42.46
N PHE A 33 17.30 -23.08 42.94
CA PHE A 33 16.36 -22.09 43.45
C PHE A 33 16.90 -21.57 44.79
N GLU A 34 17.20 -20.28 44.87
CA GLU A 34 17.40 -19.61 46.15
C GLU A 34 16.12 -18.83 46.48
N VAL A 35 15.33 -19.42 47.37
CA VAL A 35 14.16 -18.82 47.99
C VAL A 35 14.66 -17.99 49.16
N VAL A 36 14.71 -16.67 48.98
CA VAL A 36 14.88 -15.73 50.09
C VAL A 36 13.49 -15.32 50.56
N HIS A 37 13.08 -15.89 51.68
CA HIS A 37 12.05 -15.33 52.54
C HIS A 37 12.62 -14.11 53.25
N ASP A 38 12.04 -12.93 53.03
CA ASP A 38 12.23 -11.79 53.92
C ASP A 38 10.88 -11.37 54.49
N HIS A 39 10.86 -11.22 55.81
CA HIS A 39 9.70 -11.01 56.66
C HIS A 39 9.74 -9.56 57.17
N GLY A 40 8.69 -8.79 56.89
CA GLY A 40 8.22 -7.75 57.80
C GLY A 40 8.82 -6.35 57.64
N SER A 41 8.04 -5.46 57.03
CA SER A 41 7.66 -4.19 57.66
C SER A 41 6.56 -3.51 56.85
N ASP A 42 5.33 -3.62 57.36
CA ASP A 42 4.21 -2.79 56.95
C ASP A 42 4.49 -1.34 57.34
N GLN A 43 4.86 -0.52 56.36
CA GLN A 43 4.62 0.92 56.39
C GLN A 43 3.68 1.27 55.24
N PRO A 44 2.53 1.91 55.51
CA PRO A 44 1.69 2.44 54.45
C PRO A 44 2.47 3.56 53.74
N ARG A 45 3.07 3.23 52.61
CA ARG A 45 3.58 4.23 51.67
C ARG A 45 2.37 4.99 51.15
N GLU A 46 2.15 6.18 51.69
CA GLU A 46 1.38 7.21 51.04
C GLU A 46 2.00 7.43 49.65
N HIS A 47 1.35 6.88 48.63
CA HIS A 47 1.59 7.27 47.25
C HIS A 47 1.09 8.70 47.12
N SER A 48 1.93 9.67 47.51
CA SER A 48 1.78 11.04 47.07
C SER A 48 1.89 11.02 45.55
N VAL A 49 0.73 11.05 44.88
CA VAL A 49 0.64 11.31 43.45
C VAL A 49 1.12 12.75 43.27
N VAL A 50 2.43 12.91 43.13
CA VAL A 50 3.01 14.15 42.61
C VAL A 50 2.53 14.24 41.18
N LEU A 51 1.46 15.00 40.98
CA LEU A 51 1.02 15.46 39.66
C LEU A 51 2.13 16.37 39.14
N ASP A 52 3.14 15.77 38.54
CA ASP A 52 4.19 16.49 37.85
C ASP A 52 3.54 17.27 36.71
N GLY A 53 3.34 18.57 36.93
CA GLY A 53 2.60 19.50 36.06
C GLY A 53 3.25 19.74 34.69
N ARG A 54 4.16 18.86 34.26
CA ARG A 54 4.92 18.94 33.01
C ARG A 54 4.74 17.75 32.07
N THR A 55 4.04 16.68 32.45
CA THR A 55 3.81 15.53 31.57
C THR A 55 2.33 15.33 31.31
N HIS A 56 1.84 16.13 30.38
CA HIS A 56 0.66 15.95 29.51
C HIS A 56 0.09 17.36 29.27
N ARG A 57 0.84 18.18 28.52
CA ARG A 57 0.14 18.89 27.45
C ARG A 57 -0.51 17.77 26.64
N THR A 58 -1.76 17.45 26.96
CA THR A 58 -2.72 16.91 26.02
C THR A 58 -2.63 17.85 24.85
N ARG A 59 -1.73 17.52 23.92
CA ARG A 59 -1.71 18.04 22.58
C ARG A 59 -3.08 17.63 22.12
N TRP A 60 -4.05 18.53 22.29
CA TRP A 60 -5.35 18.43 21.68
C TRP A 60 -4.98 18.09 20.25
N ARG A 61 -5.16 16.82 19.88
CA ARG A 61 -5.23 16.44 18.48
C ARG A 61 -6.36 17.33 18.04
N THR A 62 -6.02 18.49 17.47
CA THR A 62 -6.94 19.30 16.72
C THR A 62 -7.60 18.27 15.84
N ILE A 63 -8.85 17.94 16.18
CA ILE A 63 -9.65 17.05 15.36
C ILE A 63 -9.58 17.75 14.03
N ASP A 64 -8.89 17.12 13.09
CA ASP A 64 -8.51 17.70 11.82
C ASP A 64 -9.81 17.74 11.01
N SER A 65 -10.70 18.63 11.43
CA SER A 65 -12.12 18.67 11.09
C SER A 65 -12.26 18.88 9.60
N ALA A 66 -11.27 19.52 8.98
CA ALA A 66 -11.03 19.63 7.55
C ALA A 66 -11.18 18.29 6.80
N LYS A 67 -10.77 17.16 7.40
CA LYS A 67 -10.89 15.82 6.80
C LYS A 67 -12.35 15.38 6.60
N TYR A 68 -13.26 15.91 7.41
CA TYR A 68 -14.68 15.54 7.44
C TYR A 68 -15.61 16.64 6.91
N ILE A 69 -15.09 17.85 6.61
CA ILE A 69 -15.88 18.94 6.02
C ILE A 69 -16.64 18.50 4.76
N PRO A 70 -16.06 17.74 3.81
CA PRO A 70 -16.83 17.31 2.63
C PRO A 70 -17.99 16.38 3.01
N ALA A 71 -17.85 15.58 4.08
CA ALA A 71 -18.87 14.62 4.48
C ALA A 71 -20.15 15.29 4.98
N SER A 72 -20.07 16.54 5.49
CA SER A 72 -21.23 17.33 5.90
C SER A 72 -21.77 18.21 4.78
N ILE A 73 -20.91 18.76 3.91
CA ILE A 73 -21.34 19.66 2.82
C ILE A 73 -22.18 18.91 1.77
N PHE A 74 -21.72 17.76 1.28
CA PHE A 74 -22.41 17.08 0.17
C PHE A 74 -23.85 16.65 0.51
N PRO A 75 -24.15 16.07 1.70
CA PRO A 75 -25.52 15.80 2.11
C PRO A 75 -26.38 17.06 2.24
N ALA A 76 -25.83 18.15 2.81
CA ALA A 76 -26.56 19.41 2.95
C ALA A 76 -26.95 19.98 1.58
N VAL A 77 -26.00 20.02 0.63
CA VAL A 77 -26.25 20.47 -0.75
C VAL A 77 -27.26 19.55 -1.45
N TYR A 78 -27.19 18.23 -1.23
CA TYR A 78 -28.18 17.27 -1.76
C TYR A 78 -29.58 17.56 -1.24
N VAL A 79 -29.75 17.81 0.07
CA VAL A 79 -31.05 18.13 0.67
C VAL A 79 -31.61 19.43 0.10
N VAL A 80 -30.80 20.49 0.03
CA VAL A 80 -31.20 21.78 -0.56
C VAL A 80 -31.62 21.61 -2.02
N HIS A 81 -30.85 20.86 -2.82
CA HIS A 81 -31.20 20.60 -4.23
C HIS A 81 -32.47 19.74 -4.34
N ARG A 82 -32.68 18.77 -3.46
CA ARG A 82 -33.91 17.96 -3.45
C ARG A 82 -35.14 18.81 -3.11
N LEU A 83 -35.04 19.70 -2.13
CA LEU A 83 -36.11 20.64 -1.79
C LEU A 83 -36.40 21.60 -2.94
N TYR A 84 -35.37 22.16 -3.55
CA TYR A 84 -35.51 23.01 -4.74
C TYR A 84 -36.18 22.28 -5.91
N ARG A 85 -35.85 21.00 -6.13
CA ARG A 85 -36.46 20.14 -7.15
C ARG A 85 -37.95 19.91 -6.94
N ASN A 86 -38.39 19.79 -5.69
CA ASN A 86 -39.80 19.66 -5.37
C ASN A 86 -40.57 20.95 -5.70
N TYR A 87 -39.92 22.11 -5.53
CA TYR A 87 -40.49 23.41 -5.88
C TYR A 87 -40.46 23.70 -7.40
N ARG A 88 -39.38 23.30 -8.08
CA ARG A 88 -39.16 23.50 -9.53
C ARG A 88 -38.82 22.17 -10.21
N PRO A 89 -39.82 21.35 -10.60
CA PRO A 89 -39.58 20.07 -11.27
C PRO A 89 -38.88 20.25 -12.62
N ARG A 90 -38.09 19.24 -13.04
CA ARG A 90 -37.34 19.30 -14.31
C ARG A 90 -38.29 19.32 -15.50
N ARG A 91 -37.93 20.10 -16.53
CA ARG A 91 -38.61 20.09 -17.84
C ARG A 91 -37.87 19.27 -18.91
N LEU A 92 -36.58 18.98 -18.71
CA LEU A 92 -35.73 18.26 -19.67
C LEU A 92 -35.38 16.85 -19.18
N PRO A 93 -35.17 15.89 -20.11
CA PRO A 93 -34.73 14.55 -19.77
C PRO A 93 -33.36 14.56 -19.09
N THR A 94 -33.11 13.57 -18.24
CA THR A 94 -31.84 13.44 -17.52
C THR A 94 -30.70 13.11 -18.49
N LEU A 95 -29.57 13.81 -18.33
CA LEU A 95 -28.33 13.57 -19.11
C LEU A 95 -27.64 12.25 -18.74
N THR A 96 -27.88 11.73 -17.53
CA THR A 96 -27.23 10.53 -16.98
C THR A 96 -28.27 9.55 -16.45
N SER A 97 -27.97 8.24 -16.43
CA SER A 97 -28.88 7.24 -15.80
C SER A 97 -28.88 7.27 -14.29
N LEU A 98 -27.97 8.06 -13.72
CA LEU A 98 -27.75 8.16 -12.31
C LEU A 98 -28.89 8.95 -11.67
N THR A 99 -29.39 8.41 -10.58
CA THR A 99 -30.25 9.12 -9.63
C THR A 99 -29.54 10.36 -9.11
N LEU A 100 -30.31 11.31 -8.58
CA LEU A 100 -29.72 12.51 -7.97
C LEU A 100 -28.75 12.12 -6.84
N LEU A 101 -29.11 11.12 -6.04
CA LEU A 101 -28.25 10.63 -4.96
C LEU A 101 -26.93 10.05 -5.51
N GLU A 102 -26.99 9.20 -6.54
CA GLU A 102 -25.79 8.63 -7.18
C GLU A 102 -24.86 9.73 -7.74
N LEU A 103 -25.40 10.80 -8.31
CA LEU A 103 -24.60 11.95 -8.79
C LEU A 103 -23.87 12.66 -7.64
N TYR A 104 -24.55 12.90 -6.53
CA TYR A 104 -23.92 13.52 -5.35
C TYR A 104 -22.89 12.58 -4.72
N ALA A 105 -23.20 11.29 -4.59
CA ALA A 105 -22.25 10.30 -4.09
C ALA A 105 -21.01 10.20 -5.01
N ALA A 106 -21.20 10.19 -6.33
CA ALA A 106 -20.13 10.17 -7.32
C ALA A 106 -19.24 11.42 -7.26
N ALA A 107 -19.82 12.59 -7.00
CA ALA A 107 -19.06 13.83 -6.85
C ALA A 107 -18.35 13.93 -5.48
N ALA A 108 -19.01 13.46 -4.42
CA ALA A 108 -18.50 13.52 -3.05
C ALA A 108 -17.37 12.54 -2.79
N THR A 109 -17.48 11.32 -3.33
CA THR A 109 -16.57 10.22 -3.03
C THR A 109 -15.12 10.58 -3.35
N PRO A 110 -14.75 11.02 -4.58
CA PRO A 110 -13.36 11.38 -4.89
C PRO A 110 -12.78 12.45 -3.94
N VAL A 111 -13.59 13.45 -3.58
CA VAL A 111 -13.16 14.52 -2.66
C VAL A 111 -12.88 13.96 -1.27
N LEU A 112 -13.81 13.15 -0.73
CA LEU A 112 -13.64 12.50 0.56
C LEU A 112 -12.43 11.58 0.59
N VAL A 113 -12.26 10.78 -0.45
CA VAL A 113 -11.16 9.83 -0.61
C VAL A 113 -9.82 10.58 -0.63
N ARG A 114 -9.72 11.69 -1.36
CA ARG A 114 -8.52 12.54 -1.36
C ARG A 114 -8.26 13.16 -0.01
N CYS A 115 -9.26 13.72 0.67
CA CYS A 115 -9.10 14.27 2.01
C CYS A 115 -8.59 13.22 3.01
N LEU A 116 -9.10 12.00 2.94
CA LEU A 116 -8.62 10.86 3.73
C LEU A 116 -7.20 10.44 3.33
N ALA A 117 -6.89 10.46 2.04
CA ALA A 117 -5.55 10.15 1.55
C ALA A 117 -4.51 11.18 2.03
N PHE A 118 -4.79 12.47 1.94
CA PHE A 118 -3.93 13.55 2.44
C PHE A 118 -3.73 13.44 3.96
N ALA A 119 -4.80 13.13 4.68
CA ALA A 119 -4.74 12.86 6.11
C ALA A 119 -3.77 11.72 6.45
N ASP A 120 -3.94 10.59 5.77
CA ASP A 120 -3.14 9.39 5.97
C ASP A 120 -1.69 9.59 5.52
N ALA A 121 -1.48 10.33 4.43
CA ALA A 121 -0.16 10.72 3.94
C ALA A 121 0.56 11.60 4.98
N GLY A 122 -0.12 12.63 5.50
CA GLY A 122 0.44 13.49 6.54
C GLY A 122 0.84 12.71 7.79
N ASP A 123 0.01 11.76 8.23
CA ASP A 123 0.32 10.90 9.37
C ASP A 123 1.48 9.91 9.07
N ALA A 124 1.60 9.42 7.84
CA ALA A 124 2.70 8.55 7.41
C ALA A 124 4.03 9.31 7.30
N ILE A 125 4.02 10.56 6.82
CA ILE A 125 5.21 11.41 6.68
C ILE A 125 5.74 11.88 8.03
N ARG A 126 4.85 12.13 9.00
CA ARG A 126 5.21 12.53 10.37
C ARG A 126 5.98 11.44 11.12
N ASP A 127 5.82 10.18 10.72
CA ASP A 127 6.44 9.01 11.34
C ASP A 127 7.67 8.57 10.53
N LYS A 128 8.87 8.74 11.11
CA LYS A 128 10.15 8.50 10.41
C LYS A 128 10.18 7.13 9.71
N ASP A 129 9.77 6.08 10.40
CA ASP A 129 9.83 4.71 9.88
C ASP A 129 8.89 4.50 8.69
N ARG A 130 7.67 5.06 8.78
CA ARG A 130 6.69 4.99 7.69
C ARG A 130 7.10 5.84 6.50
N HIS A 131 7.70 6.99 6.75
CA HIS A 131 8.24 7.85 5.72
C HIS A 131 9.37 7.16 4.94
N THR A 132 10.23 6.40 5.61
CA THR A 132 11.26 5.57 4.95
C THR A 132 10.64 4.55 3.98
N ILE A 133 9.55 3.89 4.37
CA ILE A 133 8.84 2.94 3.50
C ILE A 133 8.26 3.66 2.27
N VAL A 134 7.73 4.88 2.45
CA VAL A 134 7.23 5.72 1.34
C VAL A 134 8.35 6.05 0.35
N PHE A 135 9.50 6.50 0.84
CA PHE A 135 10.66 6.80 -0.01
C PHE A 135 11.16 5.60 -0.79
N ALA A 136 11.15 4.43 -0.17
CA ALA A 136 11.55 3.22 -0.85
C ALA A 136 10.62 2.84 -2.00
N GLY A 137 9.30 3.02 -1.84
CA GLY A 137 8.35 2.88 -2.95
C GLY A 137 8.71 3.81 -4.12
N ARG A 138 9.07 5.06 -3.82
CA ARG A 138 9.52 6.06 -4.82
C ARG A 138 10.85 5.66 -5.47
N ARG A 139 11.81 5.17 -4.70
CA ARG A 139 13.11 4.72 -5.20
C ARG A 139 12.95 3.49 -6.09
N LEU A 140 12.16 2.50 -5.68
CA LEU A 140 11.82 1.34 -6.51
C LEU A 140 11.18 1.77 -7.83
N ARG A 141 10.22 2.70 -7.82
CA ARG A 141 9.62 3.25 -9.05
C ARG A 141 10.67 3.88 -9.96
N ARG A 142 11.62 4.65 -9.41
CA ARG A 142 12.73 5.24 -10.18
C ARG A 142 13.64 4.15 -10.76
N LEU A 143 14.04 3.16 -9.96
CA LEU A 143 14.89 2.06 -10.39
C LEU A 143 14.25 1.27 -11.53
N LEU A 144 12.97 0.89 -11.43
CA LEU A 144 12.29 0.15 -12.50
C LEU A 144 12.07 0.96 -13.78
N LYS A 145 12.03 2.30 -13.69
CA LYS A 145 11.96 3.18 -14.86
C LYS A 145 13.31 3.34 -15.55
N LEU A 146 14.40 3.40 -14.77
CA LEU A 146 15.75 3.64 -15.28
C LEU A 146 16.43 2.33 -15.74
N ASP A 147 16.14 1.23 -15.05
CA ASP A 147 16.76 -0.07 -15.29
C ASP A 147 15.75 -1.08 -15.85
N ALA A 148 15.68 -1.13 -17.18
CA ALA A 148 14.85 -2.09 -17.89
C ALA A 148 15.28 -3.55 -17.62
N SER A 149 16.56 -3.79 -17.31
CA SER A 149 17.08 -5.13 -17.03
C SER A 149 16.55 -5.65 -15.70
N LEU A 150 16.50 -4.79 -14.66
CA LEU A 150 15.89 -5.12 -13.38
C LEU A 150 14.40 -5.43 -13.54
N HIS A 151 13.67 -4.61 -14.30
CA HIS A 151 12.25 -4.84 -14.56
C HIS A 151 12.01 -6.16 -15.31
N GLN A 152 12.85 -6.48 -16.29
CA GLN A 152 12.78 -7.75 -17.01
C GLN A 152 13.14 -8.94 -16.10
N SER A 153 14.12 -8.77 -15.21
CA SER A 153 14.52 -9.81 -14.25
C SER A 153 13.38 -10.21 -13.32
N PHE A 154 12.57 -9.24 -12.87
CA PHE A 154 11.38 -9.51 -12.06
C PHE A 154 10.30 -10.25 -12.85
N ARG A 155 10.13 -9.92 -14.13
CA ARG A 155 9.20 -10.63 -15.03
C ARG A 155 9.60 -12.07 -15.29
N SER A 156 10.89 -12.33 -15.46
CA SER A 156 11.40 -13.69 -15.69
C SER A 156 11.53 -14.51 -14.41
N LEU A 157 11.45 -13.88 -13.23
CA LEU A 157 11.69 -14.52 -11.94
C LEU A 157 10.84 -15.78 -11.72
N ASP A 158 9.53 -15.71 -12.02
CA ASP A 158 8.64 -16.87 -11.86
C ASP A 158 9.05 -18.03 -12.76
N ALA A 159 9.47 -17.74 -13.99
CA ALA A 159 9.99 -18.75 -14.91
C ALA A 159 11.29 -19.36 -14.38
N THR A 160 12.23 -18.54 -13.92
CA THR A 160 13.51 -18.99 -13.35
C THR A 160 13.32 -19.83 -12.10
N LEU A 161 12.42 -19.43 -11.19
CA LEU A 161 12.14 -20.17 -9.96
C LEU A 161 11.49 -21.53 -10.26
N SER A 162 10.63 -21.63 -11.27
CA SER A 162 9.96 -22.89 -11.62
C SER A 162 10.90 -23.99 -12.15
N GLN A 163 12.10 -23.63 -12.63
CA GLN A 163 13.05 -24.57 -13.22
C GLN A 163 13.75 -25.47 -12.20
N THR A 164 13.85 -25.04 -10.94
CA THR A 164 14.58 -25.77 -9.89
C THR A 164 13.64 -26.20 -8.75
N PRO A 165 13.88 -27.35 -8.10
CA PRO A 165 13.06 -27.78 -6.96
C PRO A 165 13.08 -26.76 -5.81
N ALA A 166 14.26 -26.23 -5.47
CA ALA A 166 14.41 -25.18 -4.47
C ALA A 166 13.69 -23.87 -4.87
N GLY A 167 13.71 -23.51 -6.16
CA GLY A 167 12.98 -22.35 -6.66
C GLY A 167 11.46 -22.51 -6.57
N ARG A 168 10.93 -23.73 -6.78
CA ARG A 168 9.50 -24.03 -6.58
C ARG A 168 9.06 -23.87 -5.12
N GLU A 169 9.90 -24.26 -4.16
CA GLU A 169 9.63 -24.04 -2.73
C GLU A 169 9.57 -22.55 -2.39
N VAL A 170 10.51 -21.77 -2.94
CA VAL A 170 10.52 -20.31 -2.80
C VAL A 170 9.27 -19.70 -3.43
N GLN A 171 8.88 -20.13 -4.63
CA GLN A 171 7.66 -19.68 -5.29
C GLN A 171 6.40 -20.01 -4.49
N ALA A 172 6.31 -21.23 -3.93
CA ALA A 172 5.23 -21.62 -3.05
C ALA A 172 5.18 -20.76 -1.77
N ARG A 173 6.35 -20.39 -1.22
CA ARG A 173 6.48 -19.50 -0.08
C ARG A 173 6.04 -18.07 -0.40
N LEU A 174 6.43 -17.51 -1.54
CA LEU A 174 5.98 -16.19 -1.99
C LEU A 174 4.46 -16.17 -2.20
N ARG A 175 3.91 -17.22 -2.83
CA ARG A 175 2.47 -17.40 -2.98
C ARG A 175 1.78 -17.47 -1.63
N TRP A 176 2.34 -18.24 -0.70
CA TRP A 176 1.81 -18.32 0.66
C TRP A 176 1.82 -16.95 1.36
N LEU A 177 2.89 -16.16 1.25
CA LEU A 177 3.01 -14.82 1.84
C LEU A 177 1.93 -13.85 1.33
N ARG A 178 1.70 -13.85 0.01
CA ARG A 178 0.73 -12.96 -0.65
C ARG A 178 -0.73 -13.38 -0.46
N GLU A 179 -1.01 -14.66 -0.61
CA GLU A 179 -2.39 -15.15 -0.74
C GLU A 179 -2.95 -15.63 0.60
N GLY A 180 -2.12 -16.34 1.36
CA GLY A 180 -2.49 -16.85 2.67
C GLY A 180 -3.76 -17.64 2.72
N GLU A 181 -4.46 -17.49 3.84
CA GLU A 181 -5.79 -18.07 4.06
C GLU A 181 -6.89 -17.26 3.32
N ASP A 182 -6.60 -16.03 2.88
CA ASP A 182 -7.59 -15.12 2.32
C ASP A 182 -8.01 -15.46 0.87
N ARG A 183 -7.12 -16.03 0.04
CA ARG A 183 -7.46 -16.36 -1.36
C ARG A 183 -8.18 -17.70 -1.51
N SER A 184 -7.87 -18.69 -0.66
CA SER A 184 -8.41 -20.05 -0.76
C SER A 184 -9.80 -20.22 -0.15
N GLY A 185 -10.25 -19.25 0.65
CA GLY A 185 -11.53 -19.35 1.34
C GLY A 185 -12.74 -18.79 0.56
N ASN A 186 -13.76 -18.39 1.31
CA ASN A 186 -15.09 -18.03 0.80
C ASN A 186 -15.04 -16.81 -0.14
N ILE A 187 -16.10 -16.60 -0.94
CA ILE A 187 -16.22 -15.46 -1.87
C ILE A 187 -15.89 -14.13 -1.18
N ILE A 188 -16.32 -13.95 0.07
CA ILE A 188 -16.02 -12.75 0.87
C ILE A 188 -14.51 -12.58 1.07
N GLN A 189 -13.79 -13.66 1.43
CA GLN A 189 -12.34 -13.59 1.61
C GLN A 189 -11.62 -13.28 0.30
N ARG A 190 -12.11 -13.80 -0.83
CA ARG A 190 -11.61 -13.41 -2.16
C ARG A 190 -11.84 -11.93 -2.44
N VAL A 191 -13.02 -11.39 -2.15
CA VAL A 191 -13.32 -9.95 -2.31
C VAL A 191 -12.43 -9.10 -1.40
N VAL A 192 -12.22 -9.53 -0.16
CA VAL A 192 -11.28 -8.88 0.78
C VAL A 192 -9.85 -8.93 0.25
N TRP A 193 -9.44 -10.05 -0.34
CA TRP A 193 -8.14 -10.18 -0.98
C TRP A 193 -7.98 -9.20 -2.14
N TRP A 194 -8.97 -9.11 -3.05
CA TRP A 194 -9.00 -8.12 -4.14
C TRP A 194 -8.98 -6.67 -3.65
N TYR A 195 -9.62 -6.39 -2.51
CA TYR A 195 -9.58 -5.07 -1.89
C TYR A 195 -8.19 -4.74 -1.34
N ARG A 196 -7.48 -5.73 -0.77
CA ARG A 196 -6.12 -5.57 -0.23
C ARG A 196 -5.03 -5.62 -1.29
N HIS A 197 -5.27 -6.31 -2.40
CA HIS A 197 -4.36 -6.48 -3.52
C HIS A 197 -5.06 -5.92 -4.75
N PRO A 198 -4.93 -4.61 -5.01
CA PRO A 198 -5.60 -4.00 -6.14
C PRO A 198 -5.22 -4.74 -7.42
N ALA A 199 -6.16 -4.86 -8.35
CA ALA A 199 -5.98 -5.56 -9.64
C ALA A 199 -4.73 -5.11 -10.41
N TRP A 200 -4.25 -3.90 -10.09
CA TRP A 200 -3.10 -3.25 -10.68
C TRP A 200 -1.75 -3.78 -10.18
N THR A 201 -1.71 -4.55 -9.10
CA THR A 201 -0.48 -5.08 -8.52
C THR A 201 0.14 -6.12 -9.46
N ASP A 202 1.29 -5.81 -10.06
CA ASP A 202 2.00 -6.77 -10.90
C ASP A 202 2.52 -7.92 -10.04
N GLN A 203 2.04 -9.14 -10.29
CA GLN A 203 2.54 -10.33 -9.60
C GLN A 203 4.06 -10.48 -9.72
N SER A 204 4.62 -10.18 -10.90
CA SER A 204 6.05 -10.35 -11.13
C SER A 204 6.90 -9.38 -10.32
N ILE A 205 6.50 -8.09 -10.30
CA ILE A 205 7.16 -7.06 -9.48
C ILE A 205 6.96 -7.37 -8.00
N TRP A 206 5.77 -7.84 -7.60
CA TRP A 206 5.50 -8.24 -6.22
C TRP A 206 6.42 -9.36 -5.78
N ASN A 207 6.55 -10.43 -6.58
CA ASN A 207 7.44 -11.55 -6.29
C ASN A 207 8.91 -11.10 -6.25
N GLY A 208 9.34 -10.23 -7.17
CA GLY A 208 10.69 -9.65 -7.18
C GLY A 208 11.01 -8.85 -5.92
N VAL A 209 10.14 -7.94 -5.53
CA VAL A 209 10.32 -7.11 -4.33
C VAL A 209 10.28 -7.97 -3.06
N ALA A 210 9.33 -8.90 -2.97
CA ALA A 210 9.27 -9.84 -1.86
C ALA A 210 10.54 -10.71 -1.78
N MET A 211 11.11 -11.12 -2.91
CA MET A 211 12.36 -11.87 -2.93
C MET A 211 13.56 -11.06 -2.44
N LEU A 212 13.70 -9.81 -2.88
CA LEU A 212 14.76 -8.91 -2.40
C LEU A 212 14.67 -8.72 -0.89
N MET A 213 13.47 -8.44 -0.39
CA MET A 213 13.22 -8.31 1.04
C MET A 213 13.54 -9.60 1.80
N LEU A 214 13.16 -10.77 1.25
CA LEU A 214 13.40 -12.07 1.89
C LEU A 214 14.89 -12.41 1.94
N GLY A 215 15.64 -12.01 0.92
CA GLY A 215 17.11 -12.15 0.89
C GLY A 215 17.76 -11.39 2.05
N GLU A 216 17.38 -10.13 2.26
CA GLU A 216 17.91 -9.32 3.37
C GLU A 216 17.44 -9.80 4.75
N TYR A 217 16.21 -10.31 4.86
CA TYR A 217 15.73 -10.90 6.11
C TYR A 217 16.59 -12.09 6.53
N ARG A 218 16.92 -13.01 5.60
CA ARG A 218 17.71 -14.22 5.87
C ARG A 218 19.16 -13.94 6.24
N ARG A 219 19.70 -12.79 5.83
CA ARG A 219 21.09 -12.39 6.11
C ARG A 219 21.30 -11.91 7.55
N LYS A 220 20.23 -11.61 8.31
CA LYS A 220 20.36 -11.19 9.70
C LYS A 220 20.67 -12.40 10.61
N PRO A 221 21.81 -12.39 11.32
CA PRO A 221 22.16 -13.48 12.23
C PRO A 221 21.16 -13.54 13.39
N GLY A 222 20.55 -14.71 13.60
CA GLY A 222 19.68 -14.99 14.75
C GLY A 222 18.19 -15.16 14.46
N ASP A 223 17.72 -14.89 13.24
CA ASP A 223 16.28 -14.92 12.90
C ASP A 223 15.99 -15.85 11.71
N THR A 224 16.23 -17.15 11.90
CA THR A 224 16.00 -18.20 10.89
C THR A 224 14.52 -18.56 10.74
N GLN A 225 13.64 -18.08 11.61
CA GLN A 225 12.21 -18.36 11.53
C GLN A 225 11.48 -17.33 10.67
N PRO A 226 10.48 -17.77 9.87
CA PRO A 226 9.69 -16.87 9.04
C PRO A 226 8.98 -15.82 9.92
N PRO A 227 8.67 -14.65 9.35
CA PRO A 227 7.84 -13.67 10.06
C PRO A 227 6.56 -14.34 10.57
N VAL A 228 6.36 -14.29 11.90
CA VAL A 228 5.13 -14.72 12.61
C VAL A 228 3.89 -14.21 11.86
N LYS A 229 2.72 -14.88 11.94
CA LYS A 229 1.49 -14.48 11.20
C LYS A 229 1.20 -12.96 11.21
N THR A 230 1.56 -12.25 12.28
CA THR A 230 1.53 -10.78 12.39
C THR A 230 2.53 -10.07 11.47
N SER A 231 3.80 -10.46 11.48
CA SER A 231 4.84 -9.91 10.60
C SER A 231 4.60 -10.27 9.13
N ARG A 232 3.95 -11.41 8.86
CA ARG A 232 3.49 -11.79 7.52
C ARG A 232 2.50 -10.78 6.92
N ARG A 233 1.55 -10.29 7.71
CA ARG A 233 0.58 -9.29 7.24
C ARG A 233 1.27 -7.96 6.94
N ASP A 234 2.18 -7.53 7.80
CA ASP A 234 2.94 -6.30 7.59
C ASP A 234 3.86 -6.41 6.36
N TRP A 235 4.41 -7.60 6.11
CA TRP A 235 5.16 -7.92 4.90
C TRP A 235 4.32 -7.71 3.64
N ASP A 236 3.15 -8.35 3.61
CA ASP A 236 2.23 -8.26 2.49
C ASP A 236 1.82 -6.80 2.22
N LEU A 237 1.47 -6.06 3.28
CA LEU A 237 1.14 -4.64 3.18
C LEU A 237 2.30 -3.81 2.64
N CYS A 238 3.53 -4.07 3.10
CA CYS A 238 4.73 -3.32 2.67
C CYS A 238 5.08 -3.60 1.20
N VAL A 239 5.08 -4.86 0.78
CA VAL A 239 5.37 -5.23 -0.62
C VAL A 239 4.25 -4.73 -1.54
N THR A 240 2.99 -4.89 -1.14
CA THR A 240 1.84 -4.42 -1.91
C THR A 240 1.83 -2.89 -2.04
N TYR A 241 2.22 -2.15 -1.00
CA TYR A 241 2.44 -0.70 -1.09
C TYR A 241 3.47 -0.35 -2.18
N MET A 242 4.68 -0.91 -2.07
CA MET A 242 5.78 -0.58 -3.00
C MET A 242 5.43 -0.91 -4.44
N THR A 243 4.80 -2.06 -4.67
CA THR A 243 4.41 -2.52 -6.01
C THR A 243 3.21 -1.77 -6.58
N THR A 244 2.29 -1.30 -5.74
CA THR A 244 1.22 -0.38 -6.18
C THR A 244 1.82 0.98 -6.56
N PHE A 245 2.82 1.46 -5.80
CA PHE A 245 3.49 2.73 -6.06
C PHE A 245 4.20 2.76 -7.43
N THR A 246 4.81 1.65 -7.86
CA THR A 246 5.50 1.59 -9.16
C THR A 246 4.55 1.78 -10.35
N ARG A 247 3.28 1.40 -10.18
CA ARG A 247 2.22 1.51 -11.20
C ARG A 247 1.30 2.71 -11.03
N LEU A 248 1.60 3.63 -10.11
CA LEU A 248 0.76 4.80 -9.83
C LEU A 248 0.36 5.57 -11.10
N SER A 249 1.31 5.83 -12.01
CA SER A 249 1.02 6.52 -13.28
C SER A 249 0.07 5.75 -14.20
N GLN A 250 0.15 4.41 -14.21
CA GLN A 250 -0.80 3.61 -14.99
C GLN A 250 -2.19 3.70 -14.37
N ILE A 251 -2.30 3.67 -13.04
CA ILE A 251 -3.58 3.80 -12.35
C ILE A 251 -4.20 5.18 -12.62
N GLU A 252 -3.39 6.24 -12.62
CA GLU A 252 -3.83 7.59 -12.97
C GLU A 252 -4.30 7.70 -14.41
N GLU A 253 -3.57 7.11 -15.36
CA GLU A 253 -3.97 7.04 -16.77
C GLU A 253 -5.29 6.28 -16.94
N TRP A 254 -5.45 5.13 -16.28
CA TRP A 254 -6.69 4.37 -16.29
C TRP A 254 -7.86 5.13 -15.67
N ARG A 255 -7.63 5.85 -14.56
CA ARG A 255 -8.61 6.74 -13.93
C ARG A 255 -9.06 7.83 -14.91
N GLU A 256 -8.11 8.47 -15.59
CA GLU A 256 -8.40 9.51 -16.57
C GLU A 256 -9.16 8.97 -17.79
N LYS A 257 -8.74 7.83 -18.33
CA LYS A 257 -9.44 7.13 -19.42
C LYS A 257 -10.88 6.78 -19.01
N ALA A 258 -11.09 6.21 -17.83
CA ALA A 258 -12.42 5.88 -17.33
C ALA A 258 -13.30 7.12 -17.16
N ARG A 259 -12.74 8.22 -16.63
CA ARG A 259 -13.42 9.51 -16.51
C ARG A 259 -13.82 10.07 -17.88
N ASN A 260 -12.91 10.07 -18.84
CA ASN A 260 -13.14 10.62 -20.18
C ASN A 260 -14.17 9.78 -20.95
N LEU A 261 -14.09 8.44 -20.85
CA LEU A 261 -15.10 7.54 -21.41
C LEU A 261 -16.47 7.72 -20.75
N PHE A 262 -16.52 7.92 -19.43
CA PHE A 262 -17.76 8.24 -18.74
C PHE A 262 -18.35 9.55 -19.26
N ALA A 263 -17.56 10.62 -19.37
CA ALA A 263 -18.00 11.90 -19.91
C ALA A 263 -18.49 11.78 -21.36
N ALA A 264 -17.77 11.05 -22.21
CA ALA A 264 -18.15 10.80 -23.60
C ALA A 264 -19.43 9.95 -23.73
N SER A 265 -19.71 9.09 -22.74
CA SER A 265 -20.94 8.28 -22.71
C SER A 265 -22.21 9.10 -22.41
N LEU A 266 -22.07 10.31 -21.83
CA LEU A 266 -23.19 11.17 -21.47
C LEU A 266 -24.03 11.61 -22.69
N PRO A 267 -23.45 12.23 -23.74
CA PRO A 267 -24.22 12.62 -24.94
C PRO A 267 -24.83 11.42 -25.66
N VAL A 268 -24.10 10.29 -25.73
CA VAL A 268 -24.61 9.06 -26.35
C VAL A 268 -25.84 8.52 -25.59
N SER A 269 -25.78 8.51 -24.26
CA SER A 269 -26.89 8.06 -23.42
C SER A 269 -28.08 9.01 -23.49
N TRP A 270 -27.82 10.31 -23.62
CA TRP A 270 -28.85 11.32 -23.85
C TRP A 270 -29.58 11.09 -25.20
N LEU A 271 -28.83 10.88 -26.29
CA LEU A 271 -29.39 10.54 -27.60
C LEU A 271 -30.17 9.22 -27.57
N ALA A 272 -29.63 8.19 -26.91
CA ALA A 272 -30.30 6.90 -26.76
C ALA A 272 -31.65 7.02 -26.05
N ARG A 273 -31.77 7.91 -25.05
CA ARG A 273 -33.06 8.21 -24.40
C ARG A 273 -33.99 9.02 -25.26
N PHE A 274 -33.46 9.99 -26.00
CA PHE A 274 -34.26 10.79 -26.90
C PHE A 274 -34.92 9.92 -27.98
N SER A 275 -34.26 8.84 -28.40
CA SER A 275 -34.83 7.85 -29.32
C SER A 275 -36.02 7.04 -28.76
N GLY A 276 -36.21 7.03 -27.43
CA GLY A 276 -37.28 6.28 -26.77
C GLY A 276 -37.10 4.76 -26.77
N ARG A 277 -35.99 4.21 -27.28
CA ARG A 277 -35.78 2.75 -27.43
C ARG A 277 -35.13 2.11 -26.20
N PRO A 278 -35.81 1.21 -25.47
CA PRO A 278 -35.25 0.53 -24.29
C PRO A 278 -33.96 -0.24 -24.52
N LEU A 279 -33.86 -0.88 -25.69
CA LEU A 279 -32.69 -1.66 -26.09
C LEU A 279 -31.42 -0.81 -26.22
N LEU A 280 -31.54 0.51 -26.42
CA LEU A 280 -30.38 1.40 -26.54
C LEU A 280 -30.00 2.03 -25.19
N TYR A 281 -30.96 2.49 -24.39
CA TYR A 281 -30.63 3.21 -23.16
C TYR A 281 -30.33 2.30 -21.96
N LEU A 282 -30.84 1.06 -21.90
CA LEU A 282 -30.58 0.14 -20.79
C LEU A 282 -29.11 -0.33 -20.75
N PRO A 283 -28.50 -0.80 -21.86
CA PRO A 283 -27.09 -1.14 -21.87
C PRO A 283 -26.21 0.07 -21.57
N MET A 284 -26.55 1.24 -22.12
CA MET A 284 -25.80 2.47 -21.84
C MET A 284 -25.84 2.86 -20.37
N SER A 285 -26.96 2.63 -19.67
CA SER A 285 -27.05 2.82 -18.22
C SER A 285 -26.08 1.91 -17.46
N ALA A 286 -26.00 0.63 -17.85
CA ALA A 286 -25.07 -0.32 -17.24
C ALA A 286 -23.60 0.09 -17.50
N VAL A 287 -23.28 0.50 -18.74
CA VAL A 287 -21.95 1.00 -19.11
C VAL A 287 -21.58 2.25 -18.31
N GLN A 288 -22.49 3.22 -18.17
CA GLN A 288 -22.26 4.42 -17.36
C GLN A 288 -21.94 4.09 -15.91
N ARG A 289 -22.69 3.17 -15.28
CA ARG A 289 -22.43 2.74 -13.90
C ARG A 289 -21.13 1.97 -13.77
N LEU A 290 -20.79 1.11 -14.73
CA LEU A 290 -19.53 0.38 -14.75
C LEU A 290 -18.33 1.32 -14.88
N LEU A 291 -18.40 2.30 -15.78
CA LEU A 291 -17.37 3.32 -15.97
C LEU A 291 -17.21 4.20 -14.72
N LEU A 292 -18.33 4.62 -14.13
CA LEU A 292 -18.32 5.36 -12.87
C LEU A 292 -17.67 4.53 -11.74
N GLY A 293 -18.07 3.26 -11.59
CA GLY A 293 -17.49 2.36 -10.60
C GLY A 293 -16.00 2.16 -10.81
N THR A 294 -15.57 2.00 -12.07
CA THR A 294 -14.15 1.88 -12.44
C THR A 294 -13.37 3.15 -12.09
N PHE A 295 -13.92 4.32 -12.41
CA PHE A 295 -13.34 5.62 -12.07
C PHE A 295 -13.17 5.78 -10.56
N LEU A 296 -14.24 5.51 -9.78
CA LEU A 296 -14.21 5.64 -8.32
C LEU A 296 -13.26 4.61 -7.68
N TYR A 297 -13.23 3.38 -8.19
CA TYR A 297 -12.30 2.34 -7.72
C TYR A 297 -10.85 2.72 -8.01
N ALA A 298 -10.55 3.23 -9.21
CA ALA A 298 -9.20 3.68 -9.56
C ALA A 298 -8.75 4.86 -8.68
N ASP A 299 -9.63 5.83 -8.43
CA ASP A 299 -9.33 6.98 -7.55
C ASP A 299 -9.11 6.53 -6.09
N TRP A 300 -9.93 5.60 -5.58
CA TRP A 300 -9.70 4.97 -4.26
C TRP A 300 -8.36 4.24 -4.20
N ALA A 301 -8.07 3.40 -5.19
CA ALA A 301 -6.87 2.57 -5.23
C ALA A 301 -5.58 3.42 -5.33
N SER A 302 -5.58 4.50 -6.10
CA SER A 302 -4.40 5.37 -6.26
C SER A 302 -4.15 6.26 -5.06
N THR A 303 -5.20 6.79 -4.42
CA THR A 303 -5.04 7.82 -3.38
C THR A 303 -5.13 7.24 -1.97
N ALA A 304 -6.32 6.86 -1.51
CA ALA A 304 -6.53 6.43 -0.12
C ALA A 304 -5.99 5.02 0.16
N GLY A 305 -6.21 4.08 -0.77
CA GLY A 305 -5.81 2.68 -0.59
C GLY A 305 -4.31 2.53 -0.37
N MET A 306 -3.51 3.33 -1.08
CA MET A 306 -2.06 3.28 -1.00
C MET A 306 -1.51 3.65 0.38
N PHE A 307 -1.90 4.82 0.93
CA PHE A 307 -1.43 5.23 2.26
C PHE A 307 -2.01 4.38 3.39
N GLN A 308 -3.18 3.78 3.18
CA GLN A 308 -3.73 2.81 4.14
C GLN A 308 -2.82 1.58 4.32
N TYR A 309 -2.08 1.13 3.30
CA TYR A 309 -1.13 0.03 3.47
C TYR A 309 -0.04 0.39 4.47
N VAL A 310 0.64 1.52 4.28
CA VAL A 310 1.70 2.00 5.17
C VAL A 310 1.17 2.26 6.58
N ARG A 311 -0.02 2.85 6.69
CA ARG A 311 -0.65 3.14 7.98
C ARG A 311 -0.99 1.87 8.77
N ARG A 312 -1.30 0.76 8.08
CA ARG A 312 -1.69 -0.51 8.70
C ARG A 312 -0.51 -1.39 9.12
N ILE A 313 0.71 -1.07 8.67
CA ILE A 313 1.93 -1.75 9.13
C ILE A 313 2.11 -1.48 10.64
N ARG A 314 2.15 -2.55 11.43
CA ARG A 314 2.34 -2.49 12.88
C ARG A 314 3.83 -2.41 13.23
N ASP A 315 4.65 -3.30 12.68
CA ASP A 315 6.10 -3.32 12.91
C ASP A 315 6.86 -2.40 11.93
N LYS A 316 6.54 -1.11 11.99
CA LYS A 316 7.12 -0.10 11.09
C LYS A 316 8.66 -0.04 11.16
N ALA A 317 9.26 -0.23 12.33
CA ALA A 317 10.70 -0.07 12.53
C ALA A 317 11.50 -1.23 11.90
N THR A 318 10.99 -2.47 11.96
CA THR A 318 11.64 -3.62 11.30
C THR A 318 11.55 -3.48 9.79
N PHE A 319 10.37 -3.12 9.27
CA PHE A 319 10.19 -2.93 7.83
C PHE A 319 10.98 -1.74 7.28
N ALA A 320 11.04 -0.61 8.00
CA ALA A 320 11.89 0.51 7.62
C ALA A 320 13.36 0.08 7.50
N ARG A 321 13.91 -0.61 8.51
CA ARG A 321 15.30 -1.11 8.47
C ARG A 321 15.54 -2.08 7.32
N LEU A 322 14.60 -2.99 7.07
CA LEU A 322 14.75 -3.99 6.02
C LEU A 322 14.68 -3.35 4.63
N VAL A 323 13.80 -2.38 4.45
CA VAL A 323 13.67 -1.62 3.22
C VAL A 323 14.91 -0.73 2.98
N THR A 324 15.48 -0.14 4.03
CA THR A 324 16.78 0.56 3.95
C THR A 324 17.93 -0.39 3.57
N ALA A 325 17.93 -1.63 4.06
CA ALA A 325 18.93 -2.62 3.67
C ALA A 325 18.82 -2.98 2.18
N VAL A 326 17.60 -3.13 1.65
CA VAL A 326 17.37 -3.49 0.24
C VAL A 326 17.67 -2.33 -0.71
N PHE A 327 17.21 -1.12 -0.38
CA PHE A 327 17.20 0.01 -1.30
C PHE A 327 18.26 1.06 -0.98
N GLY A 328 19.03 0.89 0.09
CA GLY A 328 20.05 1.83 0.56
C GLY A 328 19.48 2.89 1.49
N ASP A 329 20.37 3.76 1.97
CA ASP A 329 20.02 4.82 2.91
C ASP A 329 19.19 5.94 2.24
N PHE A 330 18.29 6.50 3.04
CA PHE A 330 17.35 7.57 2.69
C PHE A 330 17.59 8.83 3.53
N GLU A 331 18.63 8.90 4.37
CA GLU A 331 18.90 10.06 5.23
C GLU A 331 18.95 11.38 4.46
N LYS A 332 19.60 11.40 3.29
CA LYS A 332 19.64 12.58 2.43
C LYS A 332 18.25 13.02 1.97
N GLU A 333 17.42 12.07 1.50
CA GLU A 333 16.06 12.34 1.03
C GLU A 333 15.12 12.77 2.18
N LEU A 334 15.34 12.23 3.38
CA LEU A 334 14.63 12.60 4.60
C LEU A 334 15.03 14.00 5.11
N LEU A 335 16.29 14.38 4.96
CA LEU A 335 16.78 15.72 5.30
C LEU A 335 16.25 16.76 4.31
N ASP A 336 16.30 16.46 3.02
CA ASP A 336 15.76 17.32 1.96
C ASP A 336 14.25 17.56 2.15
N ALA A 337 13.50 16.55 2.60
CA ALA A 337 12.06 16.66 2.87
C ALA A 337 11.70 17.37 4.20
N LYS A 338 12.64 17.52 5.12
CA LYS A 338 12.43 18.22 6.41
C LYS A 338 12.67 19.72 6.33
N LEU A 339 13.36 20.20 5.29
CA LEU A 339 13.55 21.63 5.08
C LEU A 339 12.19 22.28 4.77
N PRO A 340 11.79 23.33 5.51
CA PRO A 340 10.50 24.01 5.34
C PRO A 340 10.53 24.94 4.13
N ASN A 341 10.99 24.45 2.98
CA ASN A 341 10.82 25.15 1.72
C ASN A 341 9.43 24.81 1.18
N ASP A 342 8.80 25.74 0.46
CA ASP A 342 7.56 25.51 -0.29
C ASP A 342 7.63 24.25 -1.19
N GLU A 343 8.84 23.77 -1.49
CA GLU A 343 9.11 22.48 -2.13
C GLU A 343 8.68 21.25 -1.32
N GLY A 344 8.69 21.26 0.01
CA GLY A 344 8.23 20.11 0.80
C GLY A 344 6.71 19.90 0.63
N ILE A 345 5.95 21.00 0.65
CA ILE A 345 4.51 20.99 0.39
C ILE A 345 4.24 20.72 -1.09
N ARG A 346 4.99 21.30 -2.04
CA ARG A 346 4.90 20.96 -3.47
C ARG A 346 5.35 19.54 -3.78
N THR A 347 6.25 18.95 -3.00
CA THR A 347 6.66 17.55 -3.18
C THR A 347 5.53 16.66 -2.73
N VAL A 348 4.92 16.92 -1.57
CA VAL A 348 3.74 16.18 -1.10
C VAL A 348 2.53 16.40 -2.02
N MET A 349 2.29 17.61 -2.50
CA MET A 349 1.20 17.93 -3.44
C MET A 349 1.47 17.37 -4.84
N GLY A 350 2.72 17.40 -5.30
CA GLY A 350 3.20 16.74 -6.52
C GLY A 350 3.28 15.23 -6.42
N TRP A 351 2.95 14.62 -5.27
CA TRP A 351 2.59 13.20 -5.20
C TRP A 351 1.15 12.93 -5.67
N PHE A 352 0.34 13.99 -5.83
CA PHE A 352 -1.08 13.91 -6.23
C PHE A 352 -1.39 14.63 -7.56
N GLU A 353 -0.42 15.33 -8.14
CA GLU A 353 -0.41 15.86 -9.52
C GLU A 353 0.30 14.87 -10.45
#